data_AF-A0ABD0PT78-F1
#
_entry.id   AF-A0ABD0PT78-F1
#
_cell.length_a   1.000
_cell.length_b   1.000
_cell.length_c   1.000
_cell.angle_alpha   90.00
_cell.angle_beta   90.00
_cell.angle_gamma   90.00
#
_symmetry.space_group_name_H-M   'P 1'
#
loop_
_entity.id
_entity.type
_entity.pdbx_description
1 polymer ?
#
loop_
_entity_poly.entity_id
_entity_poly.type
_entity_poly.pdbx_seq_one_letter_code
_entity_poly.pdbx_strand_id
1 'polypeptide(L)'
;MSFNIGQKFTQVGVVQYSDDPFLHIPLGKHFSSSNLIKAMESIEYMGGNTNTGKAIKFANDKLFALSERGPNGIAKIAVVLTDGKSQDEVLAAAEAARKKGIILFAIGVGSETEEAELRAIANKPSSTYVFSVEDYKAIAKIREVIRQKLCE
;
A
#
# COMPACT_ATOMS: atom_id res chain seq x y z
N MET A 1 -19.36 -4.53 0.59
CA MET A 1 -19.02 -5.82 -0.05
C MET A 1 -17.50 -5.91 -0.19
N SER A 2 -16.92 -7.11 -0.07
CA SER A 2 -15.47 -7.39 0.06
C SER A 2 -14.75 -7.54 -1.28
N PHE A 3 -13.41 -7.45 -1.29
CA PHE A 3 -12.58 -7.84 -2.43
C PHE A 3 -12.68 -9.36 -2.66
N ASN A 4 -12.74 -9.80 -3.93
CA ASN A 4 -12.72 -11.21 -4.29
C ASN A 4 -11.27 -11.71 -4.28
N ILE A 5 -10.84 -12.30 -3.17
CA ILE A 5 -9.48 -12.81 -2.99
C ILE A 5 -9.36 -14.18 -3.67
N GLY A 6 -8.34 -14.37 -4.50
CA GLY A 6 -8.14 -15.66 -5.18
C GLY A 6 -6.98 -15.67 -6.17
N GLN A 7 -6.57 -16.86 -6.60
CA GLN A 7 -5.43 -17.05 -7.50
C GLN A 7 -5.60 -16.31 -8.84
N LYS A 8 -6.82 -16.34 -9.39
CA LYS A 8 -7.18 -15.65 -10.63
C LYS A 8 -7.71 -14.22 -10.40
N PHE A 9 -8.02 -13.86 -9.15
CA PHE A 9 -8.63 -12.58 -8.77
C PHE A 9 -7.64 -11.69 -8.01
N THR A 10 -8.11 -10.93 -7.02
CA THR A 10 -7.27 -10.04 -6.21
C THR A 10 -6.31 -10.87 -5.35
N GLN A 11 -5.03 -10.54 -5.45
CA GLN A 11 -3.99 -11.06 -4.58
C GLN A 11 -3.52 -9.91 -3.68
N VAL A 12 -3.40 -10.17 -2.38
CA VAL A 12 -3.01 -9.17 -1.39
C VAL A 12 -1.69 -9.60 -0.77
N GLY A 13 -0.80 -8.64 -0.62
CA GLY A 13 0.44 -8.78 0.12
C GLY A 13 0.58 -7.63 1.11
N VAL A 14 1.37 -7.86 2.15
CA VAL A 14 1.50 -6.94 3.28
C VAL A 14 2.97 -6.78 3.62
N VAL A 15 3.43 -5.53 3.56
CA VAL A 15 4.73 -5.08 4.05
C VAL A 15 4.45 -4.14 5.21
N GLN A 16 5.02 -4.44 6.37
CA GLN A 16 5.07 -3.49 7.49
C GLN A 16 6.44 -2.81 7.46
N TYR A 17 6.52 -1.57 7.93
CA TYR A 17 7.79 -0.86 7.98
C TYR A 17 7.89 0.01 9.22
N SER A 18 9.12 0.17 9.67
CA SER A 18 9.55 1.22 10.58
C SER A 18 10.91 1.75 10.13
N ASP A 19 12.00 1.36 10.79
CA ASP A 19 13.38 1.56 10.34
C ASP A 19 13.70 0.70 9.10
N ASP A 20 13.20 -0.52 9.10
CA ASP A 20 13.35 -1.53 8.05
C ASP A 20 11.99 -2.08 7.61
N PRO A 21 11.78 -2.30 6.30
CA PRO A 21 10.57 -2.97 5.81
C PRO A 21 10.66 -4.49 6.02
N PHE A 22 9.54 -5.09 6.43
CA PHE A 22 9.38 -6.52 6.60
C PHE A 22 8.21 -7.06 5.78
N LEU A 23 8.46 -8.12 5.00
CA LEU A 23 7.44 -8.78 4.20
C LEU A 23 6.71 -9.85 5.04
N HIS A 24 5.55 -9.49 5.59
CA HIS A 24 4.71 -10.43 6.32
C HIS A 24 3.96 -11.39 5.39
N ILE A 25 3.38 -10.84 4.33
CA ILE A 25 2.52 -11.61 3.41
C ILE A 25 2.96 -11.35 1.97
N PRO A 26 3.60 -12.32 1.30
CA PRO A 26 3.85 -12.25 -0.14
C PRO A 26 2.55 -12.24 -0.96
N LEU A 27 2.56 -11.60 -2.13
CA LEU A 27 1.47 -11.74 -3.10
C LEU A 27 1.28 -13.22 -3.44
N GLY A 28 0.02 -13.66 -3.53
CA GLY A 28 -0.33 -15.04 -3.85
C GLY A 28 -0.14 -16.04 -2.71
N LYS A 29 0.25 -15.62 -1.50
CA LYS A 29 0.35 -16.51 -0.34
C LYS A 29 -1.01 -17.01 0.15
N HIS A 30 -2.02 -16.14 0.13
CA HIS A 30 -3.38 -16.45 0.57
C HIS A 30 -4.39 -16.17 -0.55
N PHE A 31 -5.23 -17.17 -0.85
CA PHE A 31 -6.32 -17.09 -1.84
C PHE A 31 -7.71 -17.14 -1.19
N SER A 32 -7.78 -16.99 0.14
CA SER A 32 -9.02 -16.91 0.91
C SER A 32 -8.98 -15.69 1.79
N SER A 33 -10.08 -14.92 1.79
CA SER A 33 -10.23 -13.75 2.67
C SER A 33 -10.08 -14.12 4.14
N SER A 34 -10.59 -15.28 4.58
CA SER A 34 -10.49 -15.68 5.99
C SER A 34 -9.05 -15.99 6.41
N ASN A 35 -8.27 -16.65 5.56
CA ASN A 35 -6.86 -16.95 5.85
C ASN A 35 -6.01 -15.69 5.78
N LEU A 36 -6.29 -14.79 4.83
CA LEU A 36 -5.63 -13.50 4.73
C LEU A 36 -5.87 -12.65 5.99
N ILE A 37 -7.12 -12.53 6.44
CA ILE A 37 -7.47 -11.77 7.65
C ILE A 37 -6.75 -12.35 8.87
N LYS A 38 -6.78 -13.68 9.07
CA LYS A 38 -6.06 -14.33 10.18
C LYS A 38 -4.55 -14.05 10.15
N ALA A 39 -3.94 -14.07 8.96
CA ALA A 39 -2.51 -13.77 8.82
C ALA A 39 -2.22 -12.29 9.14
N MET A 40 -3.11 -11.37 8.77
CA MET A 40 -2.99 -9.95 9.12
C MET A 40 -3.16 -9.69 10.61
N GLU A 41 -4.08 -10.38 11.27
CA GLU A 41 -4.32 -10.28 12.72
C GLU A 41 -3.12 -10.76 13.56
N SER A 42 -2.24 -11.60 12.99
CA SER A 42 -0.99 -12.03 13.65
C SER A 42 0.19 -11.08 13.47
N ILE A 43 0.03 -9.97 12.74
CA ILE A 43 1.12 -9.00 12.53
C ILE A 43 1.26 -8.13 13.78
N GLU A 44 2.41 -8.26 14.45
CA GLU A 44 2.74 -7.46 15.63
C GLU A 44 3.29 -6.09 15.24
N TYR A 45 3.08 -5.10 16.10
CA TYR A 45 3.62 -3.76 15.90
C TYR A 45 5.15 -3.78 16.06
N MET A 46 5.87 -3.33 15.02
CA MET A 46 7.35 -3.34 15.04
C MET A 46 7.97 -2.24 15.92
N GLY A 47 7.30 -1.10 16.09
CA GLY A 47 7.91 0.10 16.65
C GLY A 47 9.09 0.62 15.83
N GLY A 48 9.63 1.78 16.21
CA GLY A 48 10.76 2.41 15.54
C GLY A 48 10.37 3.68 14.77
N ASN A 49 11.23 4.09 13.83
CA ASN A 49 11.01 5.28 13.00
C ASN A 49 10.04 5.01 11.84
N THR A 50 9.87 5.99 10.96
CA THR A 50 9.02 5.91 9.77
C THR A 50 9.88 6.10 8.52
N ASN A 51 10.41 5.02 7.92
CA ASN A 51 11.18 5.09 6.66
C ASN A 51 10.32 4.67 5.46
N THR A 52 9.40 5.57 5.07
CA THR A 52 8.40 5.32 4.02
C THR A 52 9.03 5.15 2.64
N GLY A 53 10.08 5.92 2.31
CA GLY A 53 10.76 5.83 1.01
C GLY A 53 11.38 4.45 0.79
N LYS A 54 12.09 3.95 1.80
CA LYS A 54 12.66 2.61 1.85
C LYS A 54 11.59 1.52 1.73
N ALA A 55 10.46 1.69 2.40
CA ALA A 55 9.33 0.75 2.32
C ALA A 55 8.72 0.68 0.90
N ILE A 56 8.51 1.83 0.25
CA ILE A 56 8.02 1.90 -1.13
C ILE A 56 9.00 1.21 -2.08
N LYS A 57 10.30 1.48 -1.93
CA LYS A 57 11.35 0.82 -2.73
C LYS A 57 11.34 -0.69 -2.52
N PHE A 58 11.22 -1.16 -1.28
CA PHE A 58 11.16 -2.57 -0.97
C PHE A 58 9.93 -3.26 -1.60
N ALA A 59 8.74 -2.66 -1.46
CA ALA A 59 7.53 -3.19 -2.08
C ALA A 59 7.69 -3.28 -3.61
N ASN A 60 8.24 -2.24 -4.23
CA ASN A 60 8.52 -2.20 -5.66
C ASN A 60 9.48 -3.31 -6.12
N ASP A 61 10.57 -3.54 -5.38
CA ASP A 61 11.66 -4.44 -5.78
C ASP A 61 11.48 -5.89 -5.31
N LYS A 62 10.61 -6.15 -4.32
CA LYS A 62 10.42 -7.47 -3.71
C LYS A 62 8.98 -7.96 -3.79
N LEU A 63 8.02 -7.14 -3.35
CA LEU A 63 6.61 -7.55 -3.35
C LEU A 63 6.06 -7.65 -4.77
N PHE A 64 6.24 -6.61 -5.59
CA PHE A 64 5.73 -6.55 -6.96
C PHE A 64 6.68 -7.15 -8.00
N ALA A 65 7.89 -7.56 -7.61
CA ALA A 65 8.85 -8.20 -8.51
C ALA A 65 8.40 -9.60 -8.95
N LEU A 66 7.71 -10.33 -8.06
CA LEU A 66 7.22 -11.68 -8.29
C LEU A 66 5.81 -11.74 -8.88
N SER A 67 5.22 -10.61 -9.27
CA SER A 67 3.96 -10.67 -10.01
C SER A 67 4.25 -11.30 -11.38
N GLU A 68 4.15 -12.63 -11.50
CA GLU A 68 4.27 -13.41 -12.75
C GLU A 68 3.31 -12.92 -13.83
N ARG A 69 2.31 -12.16 -13.39
CA ARG A 69 1.46 -11.30 -14.20
C ARG A 69 2.29 -10.10 -14.68
N GLY A 70 2.95 -10.28 -15.83
CA GLY A 70 3.69 -9.24 -16.53
C GLY A 70 2.85 -7.99 -16.86
N PRO A 71 3.41 -6.99 -17.57
CA PRO A 71 2.77 -5.71 -17.84
C PRO A 71 1.42 -5.75 -18.59
N ASN A 72 0.96 -6.91 -19.04
CA ASN A 72 -0.26 -7.02 -19.82
C ASN A 72 -1.47 -7.35 -18.94
N GLY A 73 -2.04 -6.29 -18.33
CA GLY A 73 -3.47 -6.24 -18.01
C GLY A 73 -3.88 -6.39 -16.55
N ILE A 74 -2.95 -6.41 -15.57
CA ILE A 74 -3.32 -6.50 -14.15
C ILE A 74 -2.84 -5.27 -13.39
N ALA A 75 -3.80 -4.54 -12.82
CA ALA A 75 -3.55 -3.36 -12.03
C ALA A 75 -2.72 -3.69 -10.78
N LYS A 76 -1.59 -3.00 -10.61
CA LYS A 76 -0.76 -3.05 -9.40
C LYS A 76 -1.11 -1.84 -8.55
N ILE A 77 -1.67 -2.08 -7.36
CA ILE A 77 -2.07 -1.02 -6.43
C ILE A 77 -1.27 -1.21 -5.14
N ALA A 78 -0.64 -0.14 -4.66
CA ALA A 78 -0.08 -0.09 -3.32
C ALA A 78 -0.79 0.99 -2.51
N VAL A 79 -1.19 0.63 -1.30
CA VAL A 79 -1.80 1.54 -0.33
C VAL A 79 -0.78 1.77 0.76
N VAL A 80 -0.20 2.97 0.79
CA VAL A 80 0.76 3.38 1.81
C VAL A 80 -0.02 4.00 2.97
N LEU A 81 0.04 3.34 4.12
CA LEU A 81 -0.55 3.82 5.37
C LEU A 81 0.61 4.30 6.26
N THR A 82 0.52 5.54 6.74
CA THR A 82 1.48 6.14 7.67
C THR A 82 0.74 6.98 8.71
N ASP A 83 1.26 7.04 9.92
CA ASP A 83 0.77 7.88 11.01
C ASP A 83 1.75 9.02 11.36
N GLY A 84 2.90 9.08 10.71
CA GLY A 84 3.92 10.10 10.93
C GLY A 84 4.63 10.55 9.66
N LYS A 85 5.41 11.62 9.79
CA LYS A 85 6.35 12.09 8.77
C LYS A 85 7.49 11.09 8.56
N SER A 86 7.87 10.87 7.30
CA SER A 86 9.01 10.02 6.96
C SER A 86 10.33 10.62 7.42
N GLN A 87 11.25 9.76 7.85
CA GLN A 87 12.64 10.11 8.20
C GLN A 87 13.61 9.88 7.03
N ASP A 88 13.08 9.53 5.85
CA ASP A 88 13.81 9.35 4.60
C ASP A 88 13.08 9.98 3.40
N GLU A 89 13.80 10.12 2.28
CA GLU A 89 13.26 10.71 1.05
C GLU A 89 12.26 9.78 0.35
N VAL A 90 11.00 10.22 0.21
CA VAL A 90 9.92 9.41 -0.38
C VAL A 90 9.78 9.57 -1.89
N LEU A 91 10.12 10.74 -2.44
CA LEU A 91 9.75 11.14 -3.80
C LEU A 91 10.36 10.21 -4.86
N ALA A 92 11.67 9.97 -4.79
CA ALA A 92 12.38 9.16 -5.77
C ALA A 92 11.86 7.70 -5.80
N ALA A 93 11.58 7.12 -4.63
CA ALA A 93 11.03 5.78 -4.52
C ALA A 93 9.61 5.71 -5.10
N ALA A 94 8.76 6.69 -4.79
CA ALA A 94 7.40 6.78 -5.30
C ALA A 94 7.36 6.98 -6.82
N GLU A 95 8.22 7.83 -7.36
CA GLU A 95 8.37 8.00 -8.82
C GLU A 95 8.80 6.71 -9.51
N ALA A 96 9.76 5.97 -8.95
CA ALA A 96 10.21 4.71 -9.51
C ALA A 96 9.09 3.66 -9.53
N ALA A 97 8.28 3.58 -8.47
CA ALA A 97 7.13 2.69 -8.40
C ALA A 97 6.05 3.07 -9.43
N ARG A 98 5.70 4.37 -9.55
CA ARG A 98 4.73 4.85 -10.54
C ARG A 98 5.20 4.61 -11.98
N LYS A 99 6.49 4.79 -12.27
CA LYS A 99 7.10 4.48 -13.59
C LYS A 99 6.97 3.00 -13.96
N LYS A 100 6.88 2.10 -12.97
CA LYS A 100 6.63 0.66 -13.17
C LYS A 100 5.13 0.30 -13.23
N GLY A 101 4.24 1.29 -13.31
CA GLY A 101 2.79 1.10 -13.41
C GLY A 101 2.11 0.77 -12.09
N ILE A 102 2.76 1.00 -10.94
CA ILE A 102 2.12 0.84 -9.63
C ILE A 102 1.32 2.11 -9.32
N ILE A 103 0.03 1.93 -9.03
CA ILE A 103 -0.88 2.97 -8.55
C ILE A 103 -0.69 3.11 -7.05
N LEU A 104 -0.19 4.25 -6.60
CA LEU A 104 0.05 4.57 -5.21
C LEU A 104 -1.10 5.39 -4.62
N PHE A 105 -1.67 4.88 -3.53
CA PHE A 105 -2.52 5.64 -2.61
C PHE A 105 -1.70 5.95 -1.36
N ALA A 106 -1.82 7.17 -0.84
CA ALA A 106 -1.20 7.58 0.42
C ALA A 106 -2.27 7.96 1.43
N ILE A 107 -2.22 7.36 2.62
CA ILE A 107 -3.17 7.56 3.70
C ILE A 107 -2.38 7.97 4.94
N GLY A 108 -2.57 9.21 5.35
CA GLY A 108 -2.11 9.69 6.65
C GLY A 108 -3.15 9.46 7.73
N VAL A 109 -2.76 8.86 8.85
CA VAL A 109 -3.63 8.64 10.02
C VAL A 109 -3.19 9.56 11.15
N GLY A 110 -4.13 10.27 11.77
CA GLY A 110 -3.84 11.22 12.83
C GLY A 110 -3.23 12.54 12.34
N SER A 111 -2.62 13.28 13.26
CA SER A 111 -2.12 14.65 13.03
C SER A 111 -0.65 14.75 12.64
N GLU A 112 0.14 13.70 12.85
CA GLU A 112 1.61 13.76 12.72
C GLU A 112 2.12 13.53 11.29
N THR A 113 1.21 13.50 10.30
CA THR A 113 1.52 13.28 8.89
C THR A 113 1.67 14.59 8.13
N GLU A 114 2.58 14.63 7.15
CA GLU A 114 2.82 15.81 6.34
C GLU A 114 2.11 15.68 4.98
N GLU A 115 1.15 16.58 4.69
CA GLU A 115 0.35 16.49 3.45
C GLU A 115 1.22 16.53 2.18
N ALA A 116 2.30 17.32 2.19
CA ALA A 116 3.23 17.40 1.08
C ALA A 116 3.91 16.04 0.79
N GLU A 117 4.24 15.28 1.83
CA GLU A 117 4.82 13.94 1.72
C GLU A 117 3.80 12.95 1.15
N LEU A 118 2.58 12.95 1.66
CA LEU A 118 1.49 12.11 1.14
C LEU A 118 1.24 12.39 -0.36
N ARG A 119 1.26 13.67 -0.75
CA ARG A 119 1.15 14.09 -2.16
C ARG A 119 2.35 13.69 -3.01
N ALA A 120 3.55 13.61 -2.45
CA ALA A 120 4.74 13.12 -3.15
C ALA A 120 4.69 11.60 -3.39
N ILE A 121 4.09 10.85 -2.45
CA ILE A 121 3.90 9.40 -2.55
C ILE A 121 2.80 9.04 -3.55
N ALA A 122 1.62 9.66 -3.43
CA ALA A 122 0.44 9.24 -4.16
C ALA A 122 0.51 9.51 -5.68
N ASN A 123 -0.36 8.82 -6.44
CA ASN A 123 -0.66 9.19 -7.81
C ASN A 123 -1.41 10.53 -7.89
N LYS A 124 -1.46 11.12 -9.09
CA LYS A 124 -2.25 12.34 -9.36
C LYS A 124 -3.60 11.98 -10.00
N PRO A 125 -4.67 12.77 -9.75
CA PRO A 125 -4.71 13.95 -8.88
C PRO A 125 -4.77 13.59 -7.38
N SER A 126 -4.17 14.42 -6.54
CA SER A 126 -4.11 14.16 -5.08
C SER A 126 -5.50 14.01 -4.43
N SER A 127 -6.53 14.68 -4.96
CA SER A 127 -7.92 14.55 -4.50
C SER A 127 -8.51 13.14 -4.61
N THR A 128 -7.87 12.25 -5.39
CA THR A 128 -8.30 10.86 -5.57
C THR A 128 -7.42 9.87 -4.80
N TYR A 129 -6.12 10.16 -4.66
CA TYR A 129 -5.13 9.20 -4.18
C TYR A 129 -4.53 9.54 -2.81
N VAL A 130 -4.82 10.73 -2.27
CA VAL A 130 -4.38 11.17 -0.94
C VAL A 130 -5.56 11.22 0.00
N PHE A 131 -5.40 10.65 1.18
CA PHE A 131 -6.38 10.68 2.25
C PHE A 131 -5.69 11.03 3.57
N SER A 132 -6.30 11.92 4.34
CA SER A 132 -5.93 12.18 5.73
C SER A 132 -7.13 11.83 6.59
N VAL A 133 -6.92 11.01 7.61
CA VAL A 133 -7.99 10.44 8.43
C VAL A 133 -7.68 10.57 9.90
N GLU A 134 -8.67 10.92 10.72
CA GLU A 134 -8.48 11.03 12.18
C GLU A 134 -8.34 9.65 12.83
N ASP A 135 -9.09 8.66 12.35
CA ASP A 135 -8.99 7.28 12.79
C ASP A 135 -9.13 6.30 11.61
N TYR A 136 -8.79 5.04 11.87
CA TYR A 136 -8.81 3.98 10.87
C TYR A 136 -10.22 3.68 10.30
N LYS A 137 -11.32 4.23 10.85
CA LYS A 137 -12.67 3.99 10.33
C LYS A 137 -12.90 4.65 8.97
N ALA A 138 -12.15 5.71 8.68
CA ALA A 138 -12.21 6.37 7.37
C ALA A 138 -11.58 5.54 6.23
N ILE A 139 -10.87 4.44 6.54
CA ILE A 139 -10.41 3.45 5.55
C ILE A 139 -11.58 2.86 4.74
N ALA A 140 -12.80 2.84 5.29
CA ALA A 140 -13.98 2.41 4.55
C ALA A 140 -14.22 3.20 3.25
N LYS A 141 -13.87 4.49 3.21
CA LYS A 141 -14.00 5.34 2.02
C LYS A 141 -12.97 4.99 0.94
N ILE A 142 -11.73 4.68 1.36
CA ILE A 142 -10.65 4.23 0.47
C ILE A 142 -11.01 2.93 -0.22
N ARG A 143 -11.66 1.99 0.50
CA ARG A 143 -12.12 0.72 -0.08
C ARG A 143 -12.96 0.92 -1.34
N GLU A 144 -13.89 1.87 -1.32
CA GLU A 144 -14.77 2.15 -2.47
C GLU A 144 -14.01 2.73 -3.66
N VAL A 145 -13.03 3.60 -3.41
CA VAL A 145 -12.18 4.18 -4.46
C VAL A 145 -11.28 3.12 -5.10
N ILE A 146 -10.65 2.27 -4.29
CA ILE A 146 -9.83 1.15 -4.80
C ILE A 146 -10.68 0.21 -5.63
N ARG A 147 -11.93 -0.07 -5.20
CA ARG A 147 -12.85 -0.93 -5.94
C ARG A 147 -13.15 -0.38 -7.33
N GLN A 148 -13.44 0.92 -7.44
CA GLN A 148 -13.68 1.55 -8.75
C GLN A 148 -12.46 1.37 -9.66
N LYS A 149 -11.24 1.54 -9.13
CA LYS A 149 -10.00 1.38 -9.89
C LYS A 149 -9.62 -0.06 -10.25
N LEU A 150 -10.09 -1.06 -9.51
CA LEU A 150 -9.90 -2.47 -9.86
C LEU A 150 -10.93 -2.98 -10.88
N CYS A 151 -12.01 -2.25 -11.11
CA CYS A 151 -13.09 -2.61 -12.06
C CYS A 151 -13.01 -1.86 -13.39
N GLU A 152 -12.04 -0.95 -13.56
CA GLU A 152 -11.65 -0.31 -14.83
C GLU A 152 -10.64 -1.19 -15.58
#